data_AF-A0A3M2H008-F1
#
_entry.id   AF-A0A3M2H008-F1
#
_cell.length_a   1.000
_cell.length_b   1.000
_cell.length_c   1.000
_cell.angle_alpha   90.00
_cell.angle_beta   90.00
_cell.angle_gamma   90.00
#
_symmetry.space_group_name_H-M   'P 1'
#
loop_
_entity.id
_entity.type
_entity.pdbx_description
1 polymer ?
#
loop_
_entity_poly.entity_id
_entity_poly.type
_entity_poly.pdbx_seq_one_letter_code
_entity_poly.pdbx_strand_id
1 'polypeptide(L)'
;MYGSKGFTLLELLVAIAIAGVGFSVIFDLLSKSRLDFSYSERLFMDLLELNNGLVEGRAGLELSRERLKDYPEIEEITYGFGSARIFMYQPAK
;
A
#
# COMPACT_ATOMS: atom_id res chain seq x y z
N MET A 1 28.91 -37.44 33.65
CA MET A 1 29.05 -37.90 32.26
C MET A 1 27.82 -37.43 31.50
N TYR A 2 27.91 -36.29 30.81
CA TYR A 2 26.80 -35.77 30.00
C TYR A 2 26.62 -36.68 28.80
N GLY A 3 25.53 -37.45 28.79
CA GLY A 3 25.21 -38.39 27.73
C GLY A 3 25.02 -37.64 26.41
N SER A 4 25.94 -37.86 25.47
CA SER A 4 25.79 -37.49 24.07
C SER A 4 24.67 -38.35 23.46
N LYS A 5 23.41 -37.96 23.67
CA LYS A 5 22.29 -38.49 22.89
C LYS A 5 22.44 -37.96 21.47
N GLY A 6 22.89 -38.82 20.56
CA GLY A 6 23.01 -38.49 19.15
C GLY A 6 21.66 -38.05 18.58
N PHE A 7 21.71 -37.13 17.63
CA PHE A 7 20.52 -36.61 16.96
C PHE A 7 19.98 -37.65 15.98
N THR A 8 18.68 -37.93 16.03
CA THR A 8 18.06 -38.88 15.11
C THR A 8 17.81 -38.24 13.75
N LEU A 9 17.86 -39.04 12.69
CA LEU A 9 17.50 -38.60 11.33
C LEU A 9 16.08 -38.00 11.28
N LEU A 10 15.15 -38.51 12.09
CA LEU A 10 13.79 -38.01 12.16
C LEU A 10 13.73 -36.62 12.80
N GLU A 11 14.47 -36.37 13.88
CA GLU A 11 14.58 -35.03 14.48
C GLU A 11 15.18 -34.02 13.49
N LEU A 12 16.14 -34.43 12.65
CA LEU A 12 16.70 -33.59 11.60
C LEU A 12 15.68 -33.21 10.54
N LEU A 13 14.91 -34.19 10.07
CA LEU A 13 13.87 -33.97 9.07
C LEU A 13 12.78 -33.05 9.61
N VAL A 14 12.35 -33.25 10.86
CA VAL A 14 11.37 -32.39 11.51
C VAL A 14 11.90 -30.96 11.69
N ALA A 15 13.15 -30.81 12.13
CA ALA A 15 13.78 -29.49 12.28
C ALA A 15 13.89 -28.73 10.94
N ILE A 16 14.28 -29.43 9.86
CA ILE A 16 14.33 -28.84 8.52
C ILE A 16 12.94 -28.46 8.02
N ALA A 17 11.93 -29.30 8.27
CA ALA A 17 10.55 -29.00 7.88
C ALA A 17 10.02 -27.75 8.60
N ILE A 18 10.23 -27.64 9.91
CA ILE A 18 9.83 -26.47 10.70
C ILE A 18 10.57 -25.22 10.20
N ALA A 19 11.89 -25.32 10.00
CA ALA A 19 12.68 -24.21 9.49
C ALA A 19 12.20 -23.77 8.10
N GLY A 20 11.93 -24.71 7.18
CA GLY A 20 11.46 -24.42 5.84
C GLY A 20 10.12 -23.67 5.84
N VAL A 21 9.14 -24.14 6.62
CA VAL A 21 7.85 -23.45 6.76
C VAL A 21 8.02 -22.08 7.41
N GLY A 22 8.82 -22.00 8.49
CA GLY A 22 9.07 -20.74 9.20
C GLY A 22 9.68 -19.68 8.29
N PHE A 23 10.74 -20.04 7.55
CA PHE A 23 11.38 -19.12 6.60
C PHE A 23 10.44 -18.75 5.45
N SER A 24 9.62 -19.68 4.94
CA SER A 24 8.66 -19.38 3.88
C SER A 24 7.68 -18.29 4.29
N VAL A 25 7.12 -18.36 5.51
CA VAL A 25 6.20 -17.32 6.01
C VAL A 25 6.93 -16.00 6.22
N ILE A 26 8.14 -16.03 6.81
CA ILE A 26 8.93 -14.81 7.05
C ILE A 26 9.27 -14.11 5.72
N PHE A 27 9.69 -14.87 4.70
CA PHE A 27 10.02 -14.30 3.40
C PHE A 27 8.81 -13.72 2.68
N ASP A 28 7.64 -14.36 2.78
CA ASP A 28 6.39 -13.83 2.21
C ASP A 28 6.00 -12.50 2.87
N LEU A 29 6.03 -12.45 4.21
CA LEU A 29 5.74 -11.23 4.96
C LEU A 29 6.72 -10.10 4.63
N LEU A 30 8.03 -10.38 4.63
CA LEU A 30 9.05 -9.38 4.27
C LEU A 30 8.88 -8.85 2.85
N SER A 31 8.53 -9.73 1.91
CA SER A 31 8.32 -9.36 0.51
C SER A 31 7.11 -8.44 0.36
N LYS A 32 5.98 -8.79 1.00
CA LYS A 32 4.77 -7.97 1.02
C LYS A 32 5.01 -6.61 1.67
N SER A 33 5.61 -6.59 2.87
CA SER A 33 5.91 -5.34 3.57
C SER A 33 6.83 -4.42 2.76
N ARG A 34 7.80 -4.97 2.03
CA ARG A 34 8.68 -4.18 1.16
C ARG A 34 7.92 -3.55 -0.01
N LEU A 35 7.01 -4.30 -0.63
CA LEU A 35 6.17 -3.79 -1.72
C LEU A 35 5.22 -2.69 -1.21
N ASP A 36 4.56 -2.93 -0.08
CA ASP A 36 3.63 -1.97 0.54
C ASP A 36 4.34 -0.68 0.95
N PHE A 37 5.56 -0.79 1.51
CA PHE A 37 6.38 0.36 1.84
C PHE A 37 6.74 1.16 0.59
N SER A 38 7.23 0.50 -0.47
CA SER A 38 7.56 1.17 -1.74
C SER A 38 6.35 1.82 -2.40
N TYR A 39 5.18 1.18 -2.31
CA TYR A 39 3.92 1.78 -2.79
C TYR A 39 3.54 3.02 -1.98
N SER A 40 3.61 2.93 -0.65
CA SER A 40 3.27 4.04 0.25
C SER A 40 4.21 5.23 0.07
N GLU A 41 5.50 4.99 -0.12
CA GLU A 41 6.49 6.03 -0.42
C GLU A 41 6.17 6.75 -1.74
N ARG A 42 5.86 6.01 -2.80
CA ARG A 42 5.42 6.60 -4.07
C ARG A 42 4.14 7.41 -3.92
N LEU A 43 3.14 6.85 -3.25
CA LEU A 43 1.86 7.53 -3.02
C LEU A 43 2.05 8.82 -2.21
N PHE A 44 2.94 8.82 -1.21
CA PHE A 44 3.25 10.01 -0.42
C PHE A 44 3.88 11.11 -1.28
N MET A 45 4.83 10.76 -2.15
CA MET A 45 5.45 11.72 -3.06
C MET A 45 4.43 12.25 -4.09
N ASP A 46 3.57 11.37 -4.63
CA ASP A 46 2.50 11.76 -5.55
C ASP A 46 1.50 12.72 -4.87
N LEU A 47 1.17 12.49 -3.59
CA LEU A 47 0.29 13.35 -2.80
C LEU A 47 0.92 14.71 -2.51
N LEU A 48 2.22 14.75 -2.20
CA LEU A 48 2.94 16.02 -2.02
C LEU A 48 2.91 16.85 -3.31
N GLU A 49 3.20 16.24 -4.45
CA GLU A 49 3.20 16.93 -5.74
C GLU A 49 1.78 17.40 -6.11
N LEU A 50 0.77 16.56 -5.89
CA LEU A 50 -0.64 16.93 -6.09
C LEU A 50 -1.04 18.12 -5.20
N ASN A 51 -0.70 18.07 -3.91
CA ASN A 51 -1.02 19.13 -2.97
C ASN A 51 -0.33 20.46 -3.34
N ASN A 52 0.96 20.40 -3.66
CA ASN A 52 1.70 21.58 -4.11
C ASN A 52 1.08 22.15 -5.40
N GLY A 53 0.74 21.28 -6.36
CA GLY A 53 0.10 21.69 -7.60
C GLY A 53 -1.29 22.32 -7.38
N LEU A 54 -2.07 21.83 -6.43
CA LEU A 54 -3.36 22.42 -6.04
C LEU A 54 -3.18 23.79 -5.39
N VAL A 55 -2.23 23.93 -4.46
CA VAL A 55 -1.94 25.21 -3.78
C VAL A 55 -1.39 26.26 -4.75
N GLU A 56 -0.54 25.84 -5.69
CA GLU A 56 0.04 26.69 -6.73
C GLU A 56 -0.95 26.99 -7.88
N GLY A 57 -2.09 26.31 -7.93
CA GLY A 57 -3.09 26.48 -8.99
C GLY A 57 -2.62 25.98 -10.37
N ARG A 58 -1.78 24.93 -10.41
CA ARG A 58 -1.35 24.33 -11.69
C ARG A 58 -2.53 23.76 -12.45
N ALA A 59 -2.62 24.11 -13.73
CA ALA A 59 -3.62 23.56 -14.64
C ALA A 59 -3.35 22.07 -14.95
N GLY A 60 -4.41 21.28 -15.18
CA GLY A 60 -4.30 19.88 -15.61
C GLY A 60 -4.30 18.82 -14.50
N LEU A 61 -4.59 19.20 -13.25
CA LEU A 61 -4.74 18.26 -12.13
C LEU A 61 -6.17 17.76 -11.94
N GLU A 62 -7.17 18.42 -12.55
CA GLU A 62 -8.58 18.01 -12.52
C GLU A 62 -8.80 16.85 -13.50
N LEU A 63 -9.32 15.73 -13.00
CA LEU A 63 -9.54 14.50 -13.76
C LEU A 63 -11.00 14.32 -14.15
N SER A 64 -11.92 14.61 -13.24
CA SER A 64 -13.36 14.50 -13.48
C SER A 64 -14.14 15.45 -12.59
N ARG A 65 -15.31 15.85 -13.07
CA ARG A 65 -16.32 16.57 -12.31
C ARG A 65 -17.66 15.92 -12.58
N GLU A 66 -18.26 15.33 -11.55
CA GLU A 66 -19.51 14.60 -11.66
C GLU A 66 -20.49 15.05 -10.58
N ARG A 67 -21.77 15.11 -10.92
CA ARG A 67 -22.82 15.33 -9.92
C ARG A 67 -23.10 14.03 -9.18
N LEU A 68 -23.19 14.11 -7.86
CA LEU A 68 -23.50 12.94 -7.05
C LEU A 68 -24.92 12.48 -7.37
N LYS A 69 -25.05 11.19 -7.70
CA LYS A 69 -26.31 10.57 -8.13
C LYS A 69 -27.42 10.72 -7.08
N ASP A 70 -27.04 10.64 -5.81
CA ASP A 70 -27.97 10.70 -4.67
C ASP A 70 -28.15 12.13 -4.11
N TYR A 71 -27.30 13.08 -4.53
CA TYR A 71 -27.29 14.47 -4.05
C TYR A 71 -26.98 15.42 -5.23
N PRO A 72 -27.98 15.71 -6.09
CA PRO A 72 -27.78 16.51 -7.30
C PRO A 72 -27.35 17.96 -7.02
N GLU A 73 -27.55 18.45 -5.81
CA GLU A 73 -27.04 19.73 -5.30
C GLU A 73 -25.54 19.71 -4.95
N ILE A 74 -24.84 18.58 -5.08
CA ILE A 74 -23.40 18.45 -4.81
C ILE A 74 -22.65 17.96 -6.07
N GLU A 75 -21.55 18.62 -6.39
CA GLU A 75 -20.56 18.20 -7.38
C GLU A 75 -19.33 17.60 -6.69
N GLU A 76 -18.90 16.43 -7.15
CA GLU A 76 -17.60 15.84 -6.81
C GLU A 76 -16.58 16.24 -7.89
N ILE A 77 -15.51 16.91 -7.48
CA ILE A 77 -14.33 17.15 -8.32
C ILE A 77 -13.25 16.18 -7.89
N THR A 78 -12.77 15.36 -8.83
CA THR A 78 -11.63 14.50 -8.62
C THR A 78 -10.38 15.16 -9.16
N TYR A 79 -9.41 15.41 -8.30
CA TYR A 79 -8.05 15.81 -8.67
C TYR A 79 -7.11 14.62 -8.59
N GLY A 80 -6.10 14.56 -9.45
CA GLY A 80 -5.12 13.49 -9.36
C GLY A 80 -3.81 13.73 -10.08
N PHE A 81 -2.79 13.07 -9.55
CA PHE A 81 -1.43 13.04 -10.05
C PHE A 81 -0.83 11.67 -9.72
N GLY A 82 -0.28 10.97 -10.71
CA GLY A 82 0.21 9.60 -10.51
C GLY A 82 -0.87 8.69 -9.89
N SER A 83 -0.52 8.07 -8.76
CA SER A 83 -1.41 7.21 -7.96
C SER A 83 -2.28 7.99 -6.96
N ALA A 84 -2.01 9.27 -6.75
CA ALA A 84 -2.76 10.11 -5.83
C ALA A 84 -4.09 10.58 -6.45
N ARG A 85 -5.14 10.56 -5.62
CA ARG A 85 -6.48 11.04 -5.93
C ARG A 85 -7.03 11.79 -4.73
N ILE A 86 -7.60 12.97 -4.97
CA ILE A 86 -8.30 13.78 -3.96
C ILE A 86 -9.69 14.06 -4.51
N PHE A 87 -10.71 13.77 -3.69
CA PHE A 87 -12.10 14.03 -4.00
C PHE A 87 -12.55 15.26 -3.20
N MET A 88 -13.01 16.30 -3.89
CA MET A 88 -13.57 17.49 -3.27
C MET A 88 -15.06 17.58 -3.58
N TYR A 89 -15.86 17.82 -2.54
CA TYR A 89 -17.30 17.98 -2.66
C TYR A 89 -17.66 19.45 -2.49
N GLN A 90 -18.35 20.00 -3.48
CA GLN A 90 -18.77 21.40 -3.48
C GLN A 90 -20.24 21.52 -3.89
N PRO A 91 -20.96 22.57 -3.47
CA PRO A 91 -22.31 22.82 -3.94
C PRO A 91 -22.34 22.99 -5.46
N ALA A 92 -23.26 22.30 -6.13
CA ALA A 92 -23.51 22.47 -7.55
C ALA A 92 -23.99 23.89 -7.83
N LYS A 93 -23.35 24.58 -8.77
CA LYS A 93 -23.79 25.89 -9.25
C LYS A 93 -24.78 25.77 -10.41
#